data_AF-A0A6J1Q121-F1
#
_entry.id   AF-A0A6J1Q121-F1
#
_cell.length_a   1.000
_cell.length_b   1.000
_cell.length_c   1.000
_cell.angle_alpha   90.00
_cell.angle_beta   90.00
_cell.angle_gamma   90.00
#
_symmetry.space_group_name_H-M   'P 1'
#
loop_
_entity.id
_entity.type
_entity.pdbx_description
1 polymer ?
#
loop_
_entity_poly.entity_id
_entity_poly.type
_entity_poly.pdbx_seq_one_letter_code
_entity_poly.pdbx_strand_id
1 'polypeptide(L)'
;MDKNVNLLYMHNDNVGHFAWIKNLSRLVSSQINRHYGRKYFCDRCLHYFSSNEKLAAHTVDCQEMNDCAIKLPSDNDKWLAFKNHNRKERVPFVVYADLECTLEKMEADPETSRYTYQHHRVFSIGYYVRCSYDKSIDT
;
A
#
# COMPACT_ATOMS: atom_id res chain seq x y z
N MET A 1 -15.04 -4.41 0.81
CA MET A 1 -14.77 -4.25 2.25
C MET A 1 -13.29 -4.46 2.45
N ASP A 2 -12.54 -3.37 2.52
CA ASP A 2 -11.08 -3.44 2.69
C ASP A 2 -10.74 -3.93 4.08
N LYS A 3 -10.25 -5.17 4.15
CA LYS A 3 -9.90 -5.83 5.41
C LYS A 3 -8.47 -5.45 5.74
N ASN A 4 -8.28 -4.31 6.38
CA ASN A 4 -6.97 -3.87 6.86
C ASN A 4 -6.49 -4.80 7.99
N VAL A 5 -5.25 -5.28 7.90
CA VAL A 5 -4.61 -6.15 8.91
C VAL A 5 -3.41 -5.43 9.50
N ASN A 6 -3.48 -5.12 10.80
CA ASN A 6 -2.37 -4.50 11.52
C ASN A 6 -1.34 -5.56 11.94
N LEU A 7 -0.10 -5.43 11.49
CA LEU A 7 1.00 -6.33 11.82
C LEU A 7 2.08 -5.60 12.63
N LEU A 8 2.53 -6.24 13.72
CA LEU A 8 3.71 -5.82 14.49
C LEU A 8 4.93 -6.55 13.96
N TYR A 9 5.94 -5.83 13.51
CA TYR A 9 7.23 -6.40 13.16
C TYR A 9 8.16 -6.42 14.39
N MET A 10 8.63 -7.59 14.76
CA MET A 10 9.61 -7.80 15.84
C MET A 10 10.89 -8.36 15.24
N HIS A 11 12.04 -7.81 15.61
CA HIS A 11 13.34 -8.22 15.07
C HIS A 11 14.34 -8.51 16.19
N ASN A 12 14.88 -9.73 16.20
CA ASN A 12 16.01 -10.12 17.06
C ASN A 12 17.13 -10.67 16.17
N ASP A 13 18.35 -10.12 16.28
CA ASP A 13 19.65 -10.64 15.82
C ASP A 13 19.61 -11.72 14.71
N ASN A 14 18.96 -11.39 13.57
CA ASN A 14 18.80 -12.17 12.31
C ASN A 14 17.43 -12.78 11.99
N VAL A 15 16.45 -12.79 12.89
CA VAL A 15 15.09 -13.29 12.59
C VAL A 15 14.04 -12.22 12.88
N GLY A 16 13.30 -11.84 11.83
CA GLY A 16 12.13 -10.98 11.90
C GLY A 16 10.85 -11.81 11.95
N HIS A 17 9.96 -11.51 12.89
CA HIS A 17 8.63 -12.09 13.01
C HIS A 17 7.55 -11.02 12.85
N PHE A 18 6.47 -11.36 12.16
CA PHE A 18 5.26 -10.55 12.14
C PHE A 18 4.22 -11.15 13.09
N ALA A 19 3.66 -10.33 13.98
CA ALA A 19 2.57 -10.70 14.86
C ALA A 19 1.31 -9.91 14.51
N TRP A 20 0.17 -10.59 14.42
CA TRP A 20 -1.09 -9.93 14.11
C TRP A 20 -1.66 -9.18 15.32
N ILE A 21 -1.84 -7.87 15.17
CA ILE A 21 -2.53 -7.02 16.13
C ILE A 21 -4.03 -7.08 15.86
N LYS A 22 -4.75 -7.91 16.62
CA LYS A 22 -6.22 -7.99 16.54
C LYS A 22 -6.92 -6.77 17.11
N ASN A 23 -6.28 -6.09 18.05
CA ASN A 23 -6.86 -4.94 18.74
C ASN A 23 -5.74 -4.00 19.20
N LEU A 24 -5.48 -2.95 18.41
CA LEU A 24 -4.43 -1.97 18.69
C LEU A 24 -4.71 -1.20 19.99
N SER A 25 -5.99 -0.88 20.23
CA SER A 25 -6.41 -0.20 21.45
C SER A 25 -5.99 -0.95 22.70
N ARG A 26 -6.26 -2.26 22.75
CA ARG A 26 -5.89 -3.10 23.90
C ARG A 26 -4.37 -3.25 24.05
N LEU A 27 -3.63 -3.30 22.94
CA LEU A 27 -2.18 -3.45 22.96
C LEU A 27 -1.48 -2.19 23.51
N VAL A 28 -1.94 -1.00 23.11
CA VAL A 28 -1.22 0.25 23.34
C VAL A 28 -1.81 1.07 24.50
N SER A 29 -3.13 1.01 24.77
CA SER A 29 -3.78 1.92 25.74
C SER A 29 -3.17 1.85 27.15
N SER A 30 -2.74 0.67 27.60
CA SER A 30 -2.12 0.50 28.92
C SER A 30 -0.69 1.09 29.01
N GLN A 31 -0.02 1.29 27.88
CA GLN A 31 1.32 1.86 27.83
C GLN A 31 1.28 3.40 27.85
N ILE A 32 0.20 4.00 27.33
CA ILE A 32 0.07 5.45 27.18
C ILE A 32 -0.78 6.12 28.26
N ASN A 33 -1.58 5.35 29.00
CA ASN A 33 -2.48 5.91 30.02
C ASN A 33 -2.45 5.07 31.29
N ARG A 34 -2.31 5.73 32.44
CA ARG A 34 -2.48 5.12 33.77
C ARG A 34 -3.94 4.82 34.10
N HIS A 35 -4.87 5.52 33.44
CA HIS A 35 -6.29 5.29 33.56
C HIS A 35 -6.74 4.25 32.53
N TYR A 36 -7.46 3.22 32.96
CA TYR A 36 -7.94 2.06 32.18
C TYR A 36 -8.98 2.39 31.07
N GLY A 37 -9.02 3.64 30.60
CA GLY A 37 -9.91 4.08 29.52
C GLY A 37 -9.39 3.62 28.16
N ARG A 38 -10.29 3.01 27.36
CA ARG A 38 -10.03 2.64 25.96
C ARG A 38 -9.63 3.88 25.14
N LYS A 39 -8.55 3.77 24.35
CA LYS A 39 -8.16 4.79 23.36
C LYS A 39 -8.42 4.29 21.94
N TYR A 40 -8.85 5.19 21.07
CA TYR A 40 -9.15 4.88 19.67
C TYR A 40 -8.04 5.44 18.80
N PHE A 41 -7.48 4.64 17.91
CA PHE A 41 -6.30 5.02 17.13
C PHE A 41 -6.67 5.13 15.65
N CYS A 42 -6.11 6.13 14.98
CA CYS A 42 -6.16 6.23 13.52
C CYS A 42 -5.11 5.30 12.91
N ASP A 43 -5.52 4.37 12.04
CA ASP A 43 -4.57 3.42 11.41
C ASP A 43 -3.59 4.09 10.44
N ARG A 44 -3.86 5.32 9.97
CA ARG A 44 -2.96 6.08 9.07
C ARG A 44 -1.86 6.83 9.82
N CYS A 45 -2.22 7.64 10.80
CA CYS A 45 -1.29 8.55 11.49
C CYS A 45 -0.94 8.10 12.92
N LEU A 46 -1.58 7.03 13.42
CA LEU A 46 -1.45 6.49 14.78
C LEU A 46 -1.79 7.48 15.90
N HIS A 47 -2.42 8.62 15.60
CA HIS A 47 -2.95 9.53 16.60
C HIS A 47 -4.12 8.89 17.37
N TYR A 48 -4.25 9.20 18.66
CA TYR A 48 -5.24 8.58 19.54
C TYR A 48 -6.29 9.56 20.07
N PHE A 49 -7.50 9.04 20.26
CA PHE A 49 -8.67 9.79 20.71
C PHE A 49 -9.35 9.09 21.89
N SER A 50 -10.10 9.86 22.67
CA SER A 50 -10.86 9.33 23.81
C SER A 50 -12.19 8.70 23.44
N SER A 51 -12.71 8.95 22.24
CA SER A 51 -13.99 8.43 21.77
C SER A 51 -13.94 8.12 20.27
N ASN A 52 -14.86 7.28 19.81
CA ASN A 52 -14.90 6.85 18.42
C ASN A 52 -15.40 7.96 17.48
N GLU A 53 -16.25 8.85 17.99
CA GLU A 53 -16.80 9.99 17.23
C GLU A 53 -15.68 10.97 16.86
N LYS A 54 -14.74 11.22 17.78
CA LYS A 54 -13.56 12.06 17.52
C LYS A 54 -12.62 11.42 16.50
N LEU A 55 -12.44 10.09 16.57
CA LEU A 55 -11.67 9.36 15.58
C LEU A 55 -12.33 9.45 14.20
N ALA A 56 -13.65 9.29 14.13
CA ALA A 56 -14.39 9.36 12.87
C ALA A 56 -14.27 10.76 12.23
N ALA A 57 -14.43 11.83 13.01
CA ALA A 57 -14.23 13.20 12.55
C ALA A 57 -12.80 13.41 12.01
N HIS A 58 -11.78 12.98 12.76
CA HIS A 58 -10.39 13.07 12.33
C HIS A 58 -10.10 12.25 11.06
N THR A 59 -10.74 11.10 10.88
CA THR A 59 -10.47 10.20 9.75
C THR A 59 -10.82 10.86 8.42
N VAL A 60 -11.84 11.73 8.38
CA VAL A 60 -12.20 12.48 7.17
C VAL A 60 -11.03 13.37 6.73
N ASP A 61 -10.57 14.25 7.61
CA ASP A 61 -9.47 15.17 7.31
C ASP A 61 -8.14 14.43 7.09
N CYS A 62 -7.87 13.39 7.89
CA CYS A 62 -6.68 12.55 7.76
C CYS A 62 -6.65 11.75 6.46
N GLN A 63 -7.80 11.52 5.84
CA GLN A 63 -7.87 10.85 4.54
C GLN A 63 -7.49 11.77 3.38
N GLU A 64 -7.88 13.04 3.49
CA GLU A 64 -7.61 14.08 2.48
C GLU A 64 -6.15 14.54 2.51
N MET A 65 -5.53 14.56 3.70
CA MET A 65 -4.09 14.79 3.85
C MET A 65 -3.30 13.55 3.43
N ASN A 66 -3.06 13.41 2.12
CA ASN A 66 -2.33 12.30 1.54
C ASN A 66 -0.84 12.60 1.32
N ASP A 67 -0.24 13.43 2.17
CA ASP A 67 1.20 13.71 2.19
C ASP A 67 1.94 12.53 2.84
N CYS A 68 1.80 11.33 2.27
CA CYS A 68 2.70 10.24 2.63
C CYS A 68 4.12 10.65 2.24
N ALA A 69 5.01 10.72 3.24
CA ALA A 69 6.43 10.90 2.98
C ALA A 69 6.97 9.69 2.22
N ILE A 70 7.12 9.81 0.91
CA ILE A 70 7.81 8.83 0.08
C ILE A 70 9.27 8.84 0.52
N LYS A 71 9.64 7.88 1.37
CA LYS A 71 11.05 7.59 1.64
C LYS A 71 11.61 6.82 0.45
N LEU A 72 12.29 7.53 -0.43
CA LEU A 72 13.11 6.89 -1.45
C LEU A 72 14.27 6.13 -0.79
N PRO A 73 14.72 5.02 -1.37
CA PRO A 73 15.93 4.34 -0.93
C PRO A 73 17.12 5.30 -0.94
N SER A 74 17.96 5.23 0.10
CA SER A 74 19.24 5.94 0.10
C SER A 74 20.23 5.26 -0.84
N ASP A 75 21.37 5.90 -1.13
CA ASP A 75 22.44 5.25 -1.90
C ASP A 75 22.95 3.95 -1.27
N ASN A 76 22.79 3.80 0.05
CA ASN A 76 23.16 2.60 0.79
C ASN A 76 22.08 1.50 0.71
N ASP A 77 20.82 1.85 0.45
CA ASP A 77 19.67 0.93 0.46
C ASP A 77 19.01 0.77 -0.93
N LYS A 78 19.67 1.26 -1.98
CA LYS A 78 19.12 1.28 -3.35
C LYS A 78 18.90 -0.09 -3.98
N TRP A 79 19.50 -1.14 -3.43
CA TRP A 79 19.41 -2.50 -3.97
C TRP A 79 18.50 -3.37 -3.11
N LEU A 80 17.32 -3.67 -3.62
CA LEU A 80 16.41 -4.67 -3.05
C LEU A 80 16.77 -6.05 -3.61
N ALA A 81 17.08 -7.00 -2.73
CA ALA A 81 17.35 -8.39 -3.09
C ALA A 81 16.48 -9.35 -2.28
N PHE A 82 15.92 -10.35 -2.95
CA PHE A 82 15.22 -11.44 -2.28
C PHE A 82 16.25 -12.36 -1.62
N LYS A 83 16.18 -12.51 -0.29
CA LYS A 83 17.08 -13.43 0.44
C LYS A 83 16.54 -14.87 0.49
N ASN A 84 15.23 -15.04 0.55
CA ASN A 84 14.58 -16.33 0.80
C ASN A 84 13.70 -16.76 -0.38
N HIS A 85 14.33 -17.07 -1.52
CA HIS A 85 13.61 -17.52 -2.72
C HIS A 85 12.72 -18.75 -2.48
N ASN A 86 13.12 -19.63 -1.56
CA ASN A 86 12.39 -20.86 -1.22
C ASN A 86 11.11 -20.61 -0.41
N ARG A 87 10.92 -19.41 0.15
CA ARG A 87 9.70 -19.01 0.89
C ARG A 87 8.68 -18.29 0.02
N LYS A 88 8.91 -18.25 -1.30
CA LYS A 88 7.93 -17.69 -2.24
C LYS A 88 6.70 -18.57 -2.24
N GLU A 89 5.55 -17.97 -2.02
CA GLU A 89 4.28 -18.62 -2.31
C GLU A 89 4.16 -18.79 -3.82
N ARG A 90 3.75 -19.99 -4.26
CA ARG A 90 3.58 -20.26 -5.69
C ARG A 90 2.33 -19.50 -6.14
N VAL A 91 2.55 -18.41 -6.87
CA VAL A 91 1.44 -17.61 -7.40
C VAL A 91 0.67 -18.47 -8.42
N PRO A 92 -0.63 -18.67 -8.21
CA PRO A 92 -1.40 -19.62 -9.01
C PRO A 92 -1.53 -19.17 -10.47
N PHE A 93 -1.61 -17.86 -10.71
CA PHE A 93 -1.74 -17.23 -12.02
C PHE A 93 -0.81 -16.02 -12.12
N VAL A 94 -0.13 -15.86 -13.25
CA VAL A 94 0.65 -14.67 -13.56
C VAL A 94 0.12 -14.08 -14.86
N VAL A 95 -0.22 -12.80 -14.85
CA VAL A 95 -0.64 -12.08 -16.06
C VAL A 95 0.46 -11.12 -16.44
N TYR A 96 1.02 -11.32 -17.62
CA TYR A 96 1.89 -10.37 -18.29
C TYR A 96 1.01 -9.58 -19.24
N ALA A 97 1.04 -8.25 -19.17
CA ALA A 97 0.26 -7.41 -20.07
C ALA A 97 1.13 -6.25 -20.54
N ASP A 98 0.97 -5.91 -21.81
CA ASP A 98 1.64 -4.79 -22.45
C ASP A 98 0.63 -4.01 -23.29
N LEU A 99 0.81 -2.69 -23.32
CA LEU A 99 -0.09 -1.76 -23.98
C LEU A 99 0.70 -0.94 -24.99
N GLU A 100 0.30 -1.02 -26.25
CA GLU A 100 0.80 -0.10 -27.26
C GLU A 100 -0.13 1.11 -27.32
N CYS A 101 0.47 2.29 -27.17
CA CYS A 101 -0.26 3.56 -27.12
C CYS A 101 0.19 4.48 -28.26
N THR A 102 -0.78 5.06 -28.96
CA THR A 102 -0.53 6.19 -29.86
C THR A 102 -0.49 7.48 -29.06
N LEU A 103 0.48 8.34 -29.37
CA LEU A 103 0.65 9.64 -28.73
C LEU A 103 -0.18 10.70 -29.47
N GLU A 104 -1.24 11.18 -28.83
CA GLU A 104 -2.03 12.29 -29.33
C GLU A 104 -1.51 13.60 -28.72
N LYS A 105 -1.28 14.62 -29.56
CA LYS A 105 -0.98 15.96 -29.06
C LYS A 105 -2.22 16.53 -28.39
N MET A 106 -2.06 17.05 -27.18
CA MET A 106 -3.12 17.81 -26.54
C MET A 106 -2.93 19.30 -26.85
N GLU A 107 -4.04 19.97 -27.13
CA GLU A 107 -4.07 21.43 -27.21
C GLU A 107 -3.85 22.01 -25.81
N ALA A 108 -3.10 23.11 -25.74
CA ALA A 108 -2.88 23.79 -24.48
C ALA A 108 -4.19 24.44 -24.02
N ASP A 109 -4.66 24.07 -22.83
CA ASP A 109 -5.77 24.76 -22.18
C ASP A 109 -5.29 26.13 -21.66
N PRO A 110 -5.82 27.26 -22.16
CA PRO A 110 -5.41 28.58 -21.74
C PRO A 110 -5.77 28.92 -20.28
N GLU A 111 -6.66 28.16 -19.63
CA GLU A 111 -7.08 28.40 -18.23
C GLU A 111 -6.28 27.60 -17.20
N THR A 112 -5.57 26.54 -17.59
CA THR A 112 -4.76 25.72 -16.67
C THR A 112 -3.26 25.80 -16.96
N SER A 113 -2.47 26.09 -15.92
CA SER A 113 -0.99 26.11 -15.98
C SER A 113 -0.34 24.71 -16.09
N ARG A 114 -1.13 23.66 -16.34
CA ARG A 114 -0.69 22.27 -16.43
C ARG A 114 -0.63 21.83 -17.89
N TYR A 115 0.57 21.77 -18.43
CA TYR A 115 0.81 21.24 -19.77
C TYR A 115 0.88 19.71 -19.72
N THR A 116 -0.21 19.02 -20.02
CA THR A 116 -0.18 17.60 -20.38
C THR A 116 0.40 17.48 -21.79
N TYR A 117 1.68 17.11 -21.89
CA TYR A 117 2.42 17.16 -23.16
C TYR A 117 1.82 16.24 -24.24
N GLN A 118 1.38 15.03 -23.86
CA GLN A 118 0.84 14.03 -24.78
C GLN A 118 -0.24 13.19 -24.08
N HIS A 119 -1.32 12.89 -24.79
CA HIS A 119 -2.34 11.93 -24.39
C HIS A 119 -1.98 10.55 -24.95
N HIS A 120 -1.78 9.57 -24.07
CA HIS A 120 -1.51 8.20 -24.46
C HIS A 120 -2.83 7.47 -24.71
N ARG A 121 -3.23 7.37 -25.97
CA ARG A 121 -4.42 6.60 -26.35
C ARG A 121 -4.02 5.16 -26.64
N VAL A 122 -4.58 4.22 -25.88
CA VAL A 122 -4.36 2.79 -26.09
C VAL A 122 -4.83 2.39 -27.49
N PHE A 123 -3.95 1.74 -28.24
CA PHE A 123 -4.19 1.25 -29.59
C PHE A 123 -4.31 -0.27 -29.62
N SER A 124 -3.45 -0.97 -28.87
CA SER A 124 -3.54 -2.42 -28.76
C SER A 124 -3.10 -2.91 -27.38
N ILE A 125 -3.58 -4.11 -27.03
CA ILE A 125 -3.32 -4.76 -25.75
C ILE A 125 -2.80 -6.16 -26.07
N GLY A 126 -1.59 -6.46 -25.63
CA GLY A 126 -1.08 -7.82 -25.55
C GLY A 126 -1.16 -8.30 -24.11
N TYR A 127 -1.65 -9.51 -23.89
CA TYR A 127 -1.51 -10.14 -22.58
C TYR A 127 -1.23 -11.61 -22.72
N TYR A 128 -0.52 -12.16 -21.74
CA TYR A 128 -0.20 -13.56 -21.60
C TYR A 128 -0.51 -13.99 -20.16
N VAL A 129 -1.40 -14.95 -20.00
CA VAL A 129 -1.72 -15.55 -18.71
C VAL A 129 -0.97 -16.86 -18.60
N ARG A 130 -0.28 -17.05 -17.47
CA ARG A 130 0.39 -18.30 -17.12
C ARG A 130 -0.24 -18.90 -15.87
N CYS A 131 -0.76 -20.12 -15.99
CA CYS A 131 -1.27 -20.87 -14.87
C CYS A 131 -0.20 -21.85 -14.34
N SER A 132 0.03 -21.83 -13.03
CA SER A 132 1.03 -22.70 -12.44
C SER A 132 0.53 -24.14 -12.22
N TYR A 133 -0.78 -24.38 -12.28
CA TYR A 133 -1.41 -25.69 -12.05
C TYR A 133 -1.72 -26.46 -13.32
N ASP A 134 -2.13 -25.76 -14.38
CA ASP A 134 -2.54 -26.37 -15.64
C ASP A 134 -2.06 -25.51 -16.82
N LYS A 135 -1.14 -26.07 -17.61
CA LYS A 135 -0.53 -25.39 -18.76
C LYS A 135 -1.50 -25.22 -19.93
N SER A 136 -2.64 -25.93 -19.95
CA SER A 136 -3.64 -25.78 -20.99
C SER A 136 -4.44 -24.48 -20.88
N ILE A 137 -4.35 -23.80 -19.73
CA ILE A 137 -5.01 -22.52 -19.44
C ILE A 137 -4.12 -21.33 -19.84
N ASP A 138 -2.88 -21.58 -20.25
CA ASP A 138 -2.01 -20.52 -20.76
C ASP A 138 -2.61 -19.92 -22.04
N THR A 139 -2.79 -18.59 -22.06
CA THR A 139 -3.43 -17.83 -23.16
C THR A 139 -2.64 -16.59 -23.45
#